data_AF-A0A5C1YFE2-F1
#
_entry.id   AF-A0A5C1YFE2-F1
#
_cell.length_a   1.000
_cell.length_b   1.000
_cell.length_c   1.000
_cell.angle_alpha   90.00
_cell.angle_beta   90.00
_cell.angle_gamma   90.00
#
_symmetry.space_group_name_H-M   'P 1'
#
loop_
_entity.id
_entity.type
_entity.pdbx_description
1 polymer ?
#
loop_
_entity_poly.entity_id
_entity_poly.type
_entity_poly.pdbx_seq_one_letter_code
_entity_poly.pdbx_strand_id
1 'polypeptide(L)' 'MGRGRQKAKHTKVARELKYFSPETDYSALERELTNSQHDHYDDEASKWSEYAEDDSYVPGDSPQR' A
#
# COMPACT_ATOMS: atom_id res chain seq x y z
N MET A 1 35.78 -10.59 24.84
CA MET A 1 36.16 -10.37 23.42
C MET A 1 35.04 -10.62 22.37
N GLY A 2 33.80 -11.01 22.74
CA GLY A 2 32.76 -11.34 21.74
C GLY A 2 31.78 -10.23 21.30
N ARG A 3 31.71 -9.11 22.04
CA ARG A 3 30.66 -8.09 21.85
C ARG A 3 30.77 -7.33 20.51
N GLY A 4 31.99 -7.04 20.04
CA GLY A 4 32.18 -6.31 18.76
C GLY A 4 31.68 -7.10 17.55
N ARG A 5 31.86 -8.43 17.55
CA ARG A 5 31.38 -9.31 16.49
C ARG A 5 29.85 -9.41 16.50
N GLN A 6 29.24 -9.53 17.68
CA GLN A 6 27.78 -9.51 17.82
C GLN A 6 27.19 -8.18 17.33
N LYS A 7 27.79 -7.04 17.73
CA LYS A 7 27.37 -5.71 17.27
C LYS A 7 27.44 -5.60 15.74
N ALA A 8 28.52 -6.05 15.12
CA ALA A 8 28.65 -6.04 13.66
C ALA A 8 27.62 -6.95 12.96
N LYS A 9 27.33 -8.14 13.51
CA LYS A 9 26.28 -9.02 12.98
C LYS A 9 24.91 -8.38 13.09
N HIS A 10 24.58 -7.77 14.23
CA HIS A 10 23.28 -7.14 14.45
C HIS A 10 23.08 -5.91 13.56
N THR A 11 24.11 -5.07 13.35
CA THR A 11 24.00 -3.91 12.45
C THR A 11 23.88 -4.30 10.98
N LYS A 12 24.40 -5.48 10.59
CA LYS A 12 24.17 -6.04 9.26
C LYS A 12 22.70 -6.46 9.11
N VAL A 13 22.20 -7.29 10.03
CA VAL A 13 20.79 -7.75 10.02
C VAL A 13 19.82 -6.56 10.10
N ALA A 14 20.09 -5.57 10.94
CA ALA A 14 19.23 -4.39 11.06
C ALA A 14 19.17 -3.57 9.76
N ARG A 15 20.28 -3.49 9.01
CA ARG A 15 20.27 -2.84 7.69
C ARG A 15 19.51 -3.67 6.66
N GLU A 16 19.72 -4.98 6.65
CA GLU A 16 18.94 -5.88 5.80
C GLU A 16 17.44 -5.69 6.07
N LEU A 17 17.00 -5.74 7.33
CA LEU A 17 15.60 -5.50 7.71
C LEU A 17 15.08 -4.10 7.35
N LYS A 18 15.88 -3.05 7.54
CA LYS A 18 15.48 -1.67 7.24
C LYS A 18 15.23 -1.43 5.75
N TYR A 19 16.05 -2.07 4.90
CA TYR A 19 16.01 -1.90 3.45
C TYR A 19 15.43 -3.12 2.74
N PHE A 20 14.88 -4.07 3.49
CA PHE A 20 14.19 -5.23 2.93
C PHE A 20 12.83 -4.77 2.42
N SER A 21 12.70 -4.75 1.09
CA SER A 21 11.40 -4.74 0.44
C SER A 21 11.08 -6.19 0.09
N PRO A 22 10.02 -6.80 0.67
CA PRO A 22 9.57 -8.10 0.21
C PRO A 22 9.18 -8.01 -1.27
N GLU A 23 9.45 -9.06 -2.02
CA GLU A 23 8.90 -9.21 -3.37
C GLU A 23 7.40 -9.53 -3.24
N THR A 24 6.59 -8.78 -3.97
CA THR A 24 5.14 -8.99 -4.04
C THR A 24 4.83 -10.06 -5.07
N ASP A 25 4.17 -11.14 -4.66
CA ASP A 25 3.66 -12.15 -5.59
C ASP A 25 2.39 -11.65 -6.27
N TYR A 26 2.55 -11.07 -7.46
CA TYR A 26 1.45 -10.55 -8.27
C TYR A 26 0.46 -11.66 -8.69
N SER A 27 0.92 -12.90 -8.85
CA SER A 27 0.05 -14.01 -9.26
C SER A 27 -0.91 -14.43 -8.16
N ALA A 28 -0.47 -14.37 -6.90
CA ALA A 28 -1.33 -14.60 -5.75
C ALA A 28 -2.34 -13.46 -5.58
N LEU A 29 -1.89 -12.21 -5.76
CA LEU A 29 -2.74 -11.02 -5.65
C LEU A 29 -3.87 -11.02 -6.69
N GLU A 30 -3.57 -11.34 -7.95
CA GLU A 30 -4.58 -11.42 -9.01
C GLU A 30 -5.66 -12.46 -8.68
N ARG A 31 -5.28 -13.60 -8.12
CA ARG A 31 -6.22 -14.67 -7.71
C ARG A 31 -7.13 -14.21 -6.57
N GLU A 32 -6.60 -13.49 -5.59
CA GLU A 32 -7.40 -12.93 -4.48
C GLU A 32 -8.38 -11.87 -4.98
N LEU A 33 -7.91 -10.96 -5.84
CA LEU A 33 -8.72 -9.87 -6.39
C LEU A 33 -9.85 -10.39 -7.27
N THR A 34 -9.56 -11.37 -8.15
CA THR A 34 -10.56 -11.98 -9.03
C THR A 34 -11.61 -12.77 -8.27
N ASN A 35 -11.24 -13.45 -7.18
CA ASN A 35 -12.20 -14.15 -6.32
C ASN A 35 -13.06 -13.20 -5.48
N SER A 36 -12.52 -12.03 -5.10
CA SER A 36 -13.23 -11.05 -4.25
C SER A 36 -14.08 -10.05 -5.05
N GLN A 37 -13.81 -9.88 -6.35
CA GLN A 37 -14.51 -8.90 -7.19
C GLN A 37 -15.98 -9.23 -7.46
N HIS A 38 -16.39 -10.50 -7.44
CA HIS A 38 -17.75 -10.85 -7.87
C HIS A 38 -18.83 -10.46 -6.86
N ASP A 39 -18.50 -10.48 -5.56
CA ASP A 39 -19.50 -10.32 -4.50
C ASP A 39 -19.46 -8.95 -3.81
N HIS A 40 -18.36 -8.20 -3.90
CA HIS A 40 -18.16 -6.95 -3.14
C HIS A 40 -18.07 -5.68 -4.00
N TYR A 41 -17.86 -5.82 -5.31
CA TYR A 41 -17.62 -4.67 -6.17
C TYR A 41 -18.85 -3.77 -6.34
N ASP A 42 -20.03 -4.36 -6.53
CA ASP A 42 -21.28 -3.60 -6.76
C ASP A 42 -21.71 -2.82 -5.50
N ASP A 43 -21.55 -3.41 -4.32
CA ASP A 43 -21.86 -2.78 -3.04
C ASP A 43 -20.91 -1.62 -2.72
N GLU A 44 -19.60 -1.79 -2.97
CA GLU A 44 -18.63 -0.71 -2.80
C GLU A 44 -18.83 0.41 -3.83
N ALA A 45 -19.05 0.07 -5.10
CA ALA A 45 -19.29 1.04 -6.15
C ALA A 45 -20.50 1.94 -5.83
N SER A 46 -21.59 1.35 -5.33
CA SER A 46 -22.80 2.08 -4.91
C SER A 46 -22.57 2.97 -3.69
N LYS A 47 -21.68 2.57 -2.77
CA LYS A 47 -21.34 3.38 -1.58
C LYS A 47 -20.54 4.64 -1.93
N TRP A 48 -19.68 4.55 -2.94
CA TRP A 48 -18.81 5.65 -3.34
C TRP A 48 -19.39 6.52 -4.46
N SER A 49 -20.46 6.09 -5.14
CA SER A 49 -21.10 6.85 -6.21
C SER A 49 -21.65 8.21 -5.75
N GLU A 50 -22.14 8.31 -4.51
CA GLU A 50 -22.64 9.57 -3.92
C GLU A 50 -21.56 10.66 -3.87
N TYR A 51 -20.30 10.27 -3.63
CA TYR A 51 -19.16 11.20 -3.62
C TYR A 51 -18.63 11.52 -5.02
N ALA A 52 -18.86 10.65 -6.00
CA ALA A 52 -18.46 10.86 -7.38
C ALA A 52 -19.37 11.86 -8.11
N GLU A 53 -20.64 11.95 -7.71
CA GLU A 53 -21.59 12.92 -8.27
C GLU A 53 -21.42 14.34 -7.69
N ASP A 54 -20.87 14.48 -6.48
CA ASP A 54 -20.63 15.78 -5.79
C ASP A 54 -19.27 16.41 -6.13
N ASP A 55 -18.39 15.72 -6.87
CA ASP A 55 -17.10 16.28 -7.34
C ASP A 55 -17.31 17.15 -8.59
N SER A 56 -18.13 18.20 -8.46
CA SER A 56 -18.03 19.36 -9.35
C SER A 56 -16.71 20.07 -9.07
N TYR A 57 -15.62 19.46 -9.52
CA TYR A 57 -14.28 20.02 -9.48
C TYR A 57 -14.31 21.38 -10.19
N VAL A 58 -14.25 22.47 -9.42
CA VAL A 58 -14.03 23.83 -9.95
C VAL A 58 -12.51 24.01 -10.02
N PRO A 59 -11.87 23.92 -11.20
CA PRO A 59 -10.44 24.16 -11.33
C PRO A 59 -10.21 25.67 -11.16
N GLY A 60 -9.95 26.13 -9.94
CA GLY A 60 -9.75 27.56 -9.72
C GLY A 60 -9.26 27.97 -8.34
N ASP A 61 -9.60 27.25 -7.26
CA ASP A 61 -9.24 27.70 -5.90
C ASP A 61 -7.99 27.00 -5.38
N SER A 62 -6.84 27.33 -5.97
CA SER A 62 -5.54 27.08 -5.35
C SER A 62 -5.20 28.32 -4.51
N PRO A 63 -5.15 28.24 -3.16
CA PRO A 63 -4.59 29.34 -2.39
C PRO A 63 -3.08 29.40 -2.64
N GLN A 64 -2.65 30.34 -3.47
CA GLN A 64 -1.23 30.67 -3.61
C GLN A 64 -0.73 31.16 -2.25
N ARG A 65 0.21 30.42 -1.67
CA ARG A 65 1.01 30.85 -0.52
C ARG A 65 2.47 30.92 -0.89
#